data_AF-A0A1Y3TYG4-F1
#
_entry.id   AF-A0A1Y3TYG4-F1
#
_cell.length_a   1.000
_cell.length_b   1.000
_cell.length_c   1.000
_cell.angle_alpha   90.00
_cell.angle_beta   90.00
_cell.angle_gamma   90.00
#
_symmetry.space_group_name_H-M   'P 1'
#
loop_
_entity.id
_entity.type
_entity.pdbx_description
1 polymer ?
#
loop_
_entity_poly.entity_id
_entity_poly.type
_entity_poly.pdbx_seq_one_letter_code
_entity_poly.pdbx_strand_id
1 'polypeptide(L)'
;MKKIKEIYENRISTWAKYSGYRIIKRQGQDYIAPEENAVLVWYDPVGKEETLIADVLNMGKSIADAKNGEEMIAAALDFVSKYGLLGWMPSLPVNPYFYLESKVLLPENEYFLFSSTTKDTEKYTEQFQVEPNGEKLLGAGQAQGRSPIYDLVFSPNYCEPVDWIIPFLQEMFEHFRTKEMLEDPNYEPWEKMILRKRIESFYHPGVPYVLRYDPVPGACWVFDSLKMVVETACVVALGQEENPVASCKHCGKYFYREDVRSAYCSHRCRNQYHVYQSRKRKRLEEND
;
A
#
# COMPACT_ATOMS: atom_id res chain seq x y z
N MET A 1 0.25 21.34 1.51
CA MET A 1 -0.18 19.93 1.66
C MET A 1 0.77 19.26 2.63
N LYS A 2 0.26 18.68 3.72
CA LYS A 2 1.10 18.03 4.75
C LYS A 2 1.60 16.68 4.22
N LYS A 3 2.81 16.30 4.58
CA LYS A 3 3.40 15.02 4.16
C LYS A 3 3.61 14.11 5.36
N ILE A 4 3.46 12.79 5.21
CA ILE A 4 3.66 11.86 6.33
C ILE A 4 5.09 11.93 6.87
N LYS A 5 6.08 12.24 6.03
CA LYS A 5 7.46 12.46 6.48
C LYS A 5 7.61 13.66 7.43
N GLU A 6 6.74 14.66 7.33
CA GLU A 6 6.71 15.86 8.18
C GLU A 6 5.90 15.62 9.46
N ILE A 7 4.88 14.76 9.40
CA ILE A 7 4.09 14.37 10.58
C ILE A 7 4.89 13.40 11.47
N TYR A 8 5.64 12.50 10.85
CA TYR A 8 6.39 11.42 11.50
C TYR A 8 7.90 11.60 11.28
N GLU A 9 8.46 12.71 11.74
CA GLU A 9 9.89 13.04 11.54
C GLU A 9 10.82 12.01 12.21
N ASN A 10 10.60 11.69 13.49
CA ASN A 10 11.33 10.65 14.21
C ASN A 10 10.64 9.28 14.06
N ARG A 11 11.10 8.48 13.09
CA ARG A 11 10.43 7.22 12.72
C ARG A 11 11.39 6.10 12.33
N ILE A 12 10.88 4.88 12.38
CA ILE A 12 11.45 3.69 11.76
C ILE A 12 10.56 3.34 10.58
N SER A 13 11.02 3.64 9.37
CA SER A 13 10.26 3.36 8.15
C SER A 13 11.04 2.60 7.09
N THR A 14 12.36 2.41 7.26
CA THR A 14 13.19 1.66 6.33
C THR A 14 12.58 0.30 6.02
N TRP A 15 12.38 0.02 4.75
CA TRP A 15 11.79 -1.21 4.23
C TRP A 15 12.74 -1.91 3.27
N ALA A 16 12.59 -3.22 3.16
CA ALA A 16 13.38 -4.03 2.26
C ALA A 16 12.56 -4.43 1.04
N LYS A 17 13.19 -4.44 -0.13
CA LYS A 17 12.65 -5.05 -1.33
C LYS A 17 13.71 -5.83 -2.06
N TYR A 18 13.31 -6.80 -2.85
CA TYR A 18 14.22 -7.59 -3.68
C TYR A 18 14.27 -7.04 -5.10
N SER A 19 15.38 -7.31 -5.81
CA SER A 19 15.55 -6.90 -7.21
C SER A 19 14.59 -7.60 -8.18
N GLY A 20 13.98 -8.71 -7.76
CA GLY A 20 13.06 -9.52 -8.55
C GLY A 20 12.10 -10.31 -7.66
N TYR A 21 10.89 -10.53 -8.16
CA TYR A 21 9.83 -11.29 -7.51
C TYR A 21 9.15 -12.21 -8.52
N ARG A 22 8.62 -13.32 -8.03
CA ARG A 22 7.93 -14.33 -8.83
C ARG A 22 6.65 -14.79 -8.15
N ILE A 23 5.73 -15.29 -8.97
CA ILE A 23 4.56 -16.01 -8.47
C ILE A 23 4.93 -17.46 -8.18
N ILE A 24 4.52 -17.94 -7.01
CA ILE A 24 4.61 -19.35 -6.62
C ILE A 24 3.22 -19.87 -6.25
N LYS A 25 3.00 -21.17 -6.41
CA LYS A 25 1.76 -21.83 -5.96
C LYS A 25 1.99 -22.56 -4.64
N ARG A 26 1.18 -22.25 -3.63
CA ARG A 26 1.15 -22.96 -2.35
C ARG A 26 -0.28 -23.29 -1.99
N GLN A 27 -0.56 -24.56 -1.68
CA GLN A 27 -1.89 -25.03 -1.27
C GLN A 27 -3.02 -24.63 -2.24
N GLY A 28 -2.72 -24.56 -3.54
CA GLY A 28 -3.68 -24.16 -4.58
C GLY A 28 -3.88 -22.65 -4.75
N GLN A 29 -3.20 -21.81 -3.96
CA GLN A 29 -3.26 -20.35 -4.02
C GLN A 29 -1.96 -19.76 -4.55
N ASP A 30 -2.07 -18.60 -5.19
CA ASP A 30 -0.92 -17.85 -5.70
C ASP A 30 -0.32 -16.94 -4.62
N TYR A 31 0.99 -16.98 -4.51
CA TYR A 31 1.79 -16.17 -3.58
C TYR A 31 2.88 -15.44 -4.36
N ILE A 32 3.30 -14.28 -3.85
CA ILE A 32 4.47 -13.55 -4.35
C ILE A 32 5.64 -13.79 -3.41
N ALA A 33 6.79 -14.19 -3.96
CA ALA A 33 8.03 -14.42 -3.22
C ALA A 33 9.23 -13.83 -3.99
N PRO A 34 10.35 -13.52 -3.30
CA PRO A 34 11.59 -13.19 -3.95
C PRO A 34 12.05 -14.28 -4.95
N GLU A 35 12.74 -13.88 -6.00
CA GLU A 35 13.47 -14.82 -6.86
C GLU A 35 14.73 -15.33 -6.14
N GLU A 36 15.18 -16.55 -6.45
CA GLU A 36 16.29 -17.23 -5.74
C GLU A 36 17.59 -16.41 -5.72
N ASN A 37 17.86 -15.63 -6.78
CA ASN A 37 19.08 -14.82 -6.92
C ASN A 37 18.81 -13.32 -6.77
N ALA A 38 17.64 -12.93 -6.27
CA ALA A 38 17.31 -11.53 -6.11
C ALA A 38 18.14 -10.89 -4.99
N VAL A 39 18.53 -9.63 -5.20
CA VAL A 39 19.36 -8.87 -4.26
C VAL A 39 18.45 -8.02 -3.37
N LEU A 40 18.68 -8.07 -2.06
CA LEU A 40 17.98 -7.23 -1.08
C LEU A 40 18.44 -5.77 -1.20
N VAL A 41 17.47 -4.86 -1.27
CA VAL A 41 17.66 -3.41 -1.38
C VAL A 41 16.84 -2.71 -0.31
N TRP A 42 17.51 -1.86 0.47
CA TRP A 42 16.87 -1.03 1.50
C TRP A 42 16.47 0.33 0.95
N TYR A 43 15.31 0.82 1.38
CA TYR A 43 14.85 2.17 1.05
C TYR A 43 13.87 2.70 2.10
N ASP A 44 13.63 4.01 2.10
CA ASP A 44 12.60 4.63 2.92
C ASP A 44 11.33 4.92 2.08
N PRO A 45 10.23 4.15 2.25
CA PRO A 45 8.97 4.39 1.55
C PRO A 45 8.29 5.70 1.99
N VAL A 46 8.48 6.15 3.23
CA VAL A 46 7.92 7.43 3.71
C VAL A 46 8.59 8.60 2.99
N GLY A 47 9.89 8.52 2.73
CA GLY A 47 10.62 9.48 1.91
C GLY A 47 10.17 9.54 0.44
N LYS A 48 9.37 8.56 -0.02
CA LYS A 48 8.85 8.45 -1.41
C LYS A 48 7.32 8.42 -1.47
N GLU A 49 6.64 8.94 -0.45
CA GLU A 49 5.18 8.85 -0.28
C GLU A 49 4.38 9.32 -1.51
N GLU A 50 4.83 10.37 -2.19
CA GLU A 50 4.11 10.97 -3.32
C GLU A 50 3.99 10.01 -4.50
N THR A 51 5.13 9.39 -4.87
CA THR A 51 5.19 8.33 -5.88
C THR A 51 4.48 7.06 -5.42
N LEU A 52 4.61 6.72 -4.14
CA LEU A 52 3.97 5.53 -3.57
C LEU A 52 2.44 5.63 -3.68
N ILE A 53 1.85 6.74 -3.22
CA ILE A 53 0.40 6.97 -3.32
C ILE A 53 -0.04 6.93 -4.78
N ALA A 54 0.66 7.65 -5.68
CA ALA A 54 0.29 7.67 -7.09
C ALA A 54 0.30 6.26 -7.70
N ASP A 55 1.31 5.44 -7.42
CA ASP A 55 1.38 4.08 -7.95
C ASP A 55 0.32 3.17 -7.36
N VAL A 56 0.09 3.21 -6.04
CA VAL A 56 -0.97 2.45 -5.37
C VAL A 56 -2.32 2.70 -6.02
N LEU A 57 -2.66 3.98 -6.28
CA LEU A 57 -3.94 4.33 -6.90
C LEU A 57 -4.03 3.92 -8.36
N ASN A 58 -2.93 4.04 -9.12
CA ASN A 58 -2.92 3.59 -10.51
C ASN A 58 -2.99 2.05 -10.62
N MET A 59 -2.36 1.32 -9.70
CA MET A 59 -2.42 -0.14 -9.63
C MET A 59 -3.79 -0.62 -9.17
N GLY A 60 -4.34 -0.02 -8.11
CA GLY A 60 -5.71 -0.29 -7.65
C GLY A 60 -6.76 0.00 -8.72
N LYS A 61 -6.60 1.09 -9.48
CA LYS A 61 -7.41 1.35 -10.67
C LYS A 61 -7.25 0.27 -11.74
N SER A 62 -6.01 -0.14 -12.04
CA SER A 62 -5.75 -1.19 -13.03
C SER A 62 -6.38 -2.52 -12.64
N ILE A 63 -6.39 -2.85 -11.34
CA ILE A 63 -7.09 -4.00 -10.77
C ILE A 63 -8.61 -3.85 -10.92
N ALA A 64 -9.18 -2.67 -10.63
CA ALA A 64 -10.60 -2.42 -10.77
C ALA A 64 -11.07 -2.48 -12.23
N ASP A 65 -10.21 -2.10 -13.18
CA ASP A 65 -10.48 -2.11 -14.62
C ASP A 65 -10.11 -3.46 -15.29
N ALA A 66 -9.51 -4.41 -14.54
CA ALA A 66 -9.01 -5.67 -15.07
C ALA A 66 -10.13 -6.58 -15.58
N LYS A 67 -9.87 -7.27 -16.69
CA LYS A 67 -10.85 -8.15 -17.36
C LYS A 67 -10.80 -9.60 -16.86
N ASN A 68 -9.71 -9.98 -16.21
CA ASN A 68 -9.46 -11.34 -15.74
C ASN A 68 -8.45 -11.32 -14.58
N GLY A 69 -8.29 -12.47 -13.91
CA GLY A 69 -7.38 -12.59 -12.77
C GLY A 69 -5.91 -12.43 -13.13
N GLU A 70 -5.48 -12.76 -14.35
CA GLU A 70 -4.07 -12.61 -14.77
C GLU A 70 -3.64 -11.15 -14.79
N GLU A 71 -4.51 -10.25 -15.28
CA GLU A 71 -4.28 -8.80 -15.27
C GLU A 71 -4.19 -8.26 -13.82
N MET A 72 -5.00 -8.78 -12.90
CA MET A 72 -4.95 -8.39 -11.48
C MET A 72 -3.66 -8.87 -10.79
N ILE A 73 -3.25 -10.13 -11.05
CA ILE A 73 -2.01 -10.71 -10.54
C ILE A 73 -0.80 -9.93 -11.08
N ALA A 74 -0.80 -9.57 -12.36
CA ALA A 74 0.26 -8.76 -12.96
C ALA A 74 0.39 -7.39 -12.29
N ALA A 75 -0.73 -6.71 -12.01
CA ALA A 75 -0.72 -5.43 -11.29
C ALA A 75 -0.17 -5.57 -9.86
N ALA A 76 -0.53 -6.64 -9.15
CA ALA A 76 0.01 -6.93 -7.82
C ALA A 76 1.53 -7.22 -7.86
N LEU A 77 1.99 -7.99 -8.85
CA LEU A 77 3.41 -8.28 -9.04
C LEU A 77 4.21 -7.03 -9.41
N ASP A 78 3.65 -6.13 -10.23
CA ASP A 78 4.27 -4.84 -10.55
C ASP A 78 4.44 -3.96 -9.31
N PHE A 79 3.43 -3.93 -8.42
CA PHE A 79 3.53 -3.23 -7.13
C PHE A 79 4.67 -3.78 -6.28
N VAL A 80 4.67 -5.10 -6.04
CA VAL A 80 5.67 -5.76 -5.21
C VAL A 80 7.07 -5.63 -5.82
N SER A 81 7.21 -5.69 -7.14
CA SER A 81 8.49 -5.47 -7.82
C SER A 81 9.04 -4.06 -7.60
N LYS A 82 8.15 -3.07 -7.44
CA LYS A 82 8.55 -1.68 -7.21
C LYS A 82 8.87 -1.40 -5.74
N TYR A 83 8.10 -1.94 -4.81
CA TYR A 83 8.10 -1.54 -3.40
C TYR A 83 8.45 -2.65 -2.39
N GLY A 84 8.42 -3.90 -2.83
CA GLY A 84 8.55 -5.08 -1.97
C GLY A 84 7.21 -5.57 -1.45
N LEU A 85 7.27 -6.64 -0.65
CA LEU A 85 6.10 -7.26 -0.02
C LEU A 85 5.52 -6.31 1.05
N LEU A 86 4.21 -6.43 1.32
CA LEU A 86 3.45 -5.48 2.15
C LEU A 86 3.78 -5.58 3.64
N GLY A 87 4.28 -6.71 4.11
CA GLY A 87 4.57 -6.97 5.52
C GLY A 87 3.33 -7.40 6.30
N TRP A 88 2.50 -8.29 5.71
CA TRP A 88 1.28 -8.79 6.35
C TRP A 88 1.53 -9.53 7.67
N MET A 89 2.60 -10.34 7.73
CA MET A 89 2.88 -11.17 8.91
C MET A 89 3.04 -10.35 10.22
N PRO A 90 3.80 -9.25 10.28
CA PRO A 90 3.84 -8.41 11.47
C PRO A 90 2.61 -7.51 11.64
N SER A 91 1.88 -7.17 10.57
CA SER A 91 0.79 -6.17 10.64
C SER A 91 -0.57 -6.72 11.08
N LEU A 92 -0.76 -8.03 11.02
CA LEU A 92 -2.04 -8.66 11.32
C LEU A 92 -2.27 -8.94 12.81
N PRO A 93 -1.26 -9.41 13.59
CA PRO A 93 -1.50 -9.80 14.98
C PRO A 93 -1.83 -8.63 15.90
N VAL A 94 -2.72 -8.88 16.86
CA VAL A 94 -3.04 -7.94 17.94
C VAL A 94 -1.92 -7.91 18.99
N ASN A 95 -1.30 -9.06 19.25
CA ASN A 95 -0.15 -9.17 20.16
C ASN A 95 1.16 -8.85 19.39
N PRO A 96 1.83 -7.71 19.65
CA PRO A 96 2.96 -7.23 18.84
C PRO A 96 4.22 -8.11 18.93
N TYR A 97 4.30 -8.92 19.98
CA TYR A 97 5.41 -9.85 20.24
C TYR A 97 4.97 -11.31 20.08
N PHE A 98 3.98 -11.58 19.22
CA PHE A 98 3.42 -12.93 18.99
C PHE A 98 4.49 -14.01 18.73
N TYR A 99 5.63 -13.64 18.14
CA TYR A 99 6.75 -14.53 17.85
C TYR A 99 7.51 -15.02 19.11
N LEU A 100 7.22 -14.45 20.28
CA LEU A 100 7.68 -14.93 21.60
C LEU A 100 6.62 -15.75 22.34
N GLU A 101 5.43 -15.87 21.76
CA GLU A 101 4.27 -16.50 22.36
C GLU A 101 3.93 -17.80 21.62
N SER A 102 3.20 -18.71 22.27
CA SER A 102 2.72 -19.94 21.63
C SER A 102 1.52 -19.72 20.71
N LYS A 103 0.85 -18.57 20.83
CA LYS A 103 -0.36 -18.21 20.10
C LYS A 103 -0.26 -16.81 19.50
N VAL A 104 -0.80 -16.67 18.30
CA VAL A 104 -1.04 -15.40 17.62
C VAL A 104 -2.51 -15.04 17.80
N LEU A 105 -2.76 -13.83 18.29
CA LEU A 105 -4.11 -13.27 18.40
C LEU A 105 -4.39 -12.45 17.13
N LEU A 106 -5.43 -12.80 16.40
CA LEU A 106 -5.79 -12.15 15.14
C LEU A 106 -7.10 -11.37 15.34
N PRO A 107 -7.20 -10.14 14.81
CA PRO A 107 -8.46 -9.40 14.83
C PRO A 107 -9.48 -10.12 13.94
N GLU A 108 -10.77 -9.93 14.24
CA GLU A 108 -11.81 -10.15 13.24
C GLU A 108 -11.55 -9.13 12.12
N ASN A 109 -11.21 -9.60 10.93
CA ASN A 109 -10.81 -8.73 9.82
C ASN A 109 -11.67 -9.04 8.59
N GLU A 110 -12.27 -8.00 8.00
CA GLU A 110 -13.09 -8.13 6.78
C GLU A 110 -12.29 -8.59 5.56
N TYR A 111 -10.98 -8.30 5.51
CA TYR A 111 -10.07 -8.76 4.45
C TYR A 111 -9.78 -10.25 4.53
N PHE A 112 -9.79 -10.81 5.75
CA PHE A 112 -9.29 -12.14 6.01
C PHE A 112 -10.31 -12.89 6.84
N LEU A 113 -11.01 -13.82 6.19
CA LEU A 113 -11.74 -14.87 6.89
C LEU A 113 -10.72 -15.79 7.55
N PHE A 114 -10.11 -15.35 8.65
CA PHE A 114 -9.45 -16.25 9.57
C PHE A 114 -10.53 -17.14 10.16
N SER A 115 -10.39 -18.45 10.00
CA SER A 115 -11.32 -19.43 10.58
C SER A 115 -11.33 -19.41 12.11
N SER A 116 -10.42 -18.66 12.74
CA SER A 116 -10.30 -18.45 14.18
C SER A 116 -9.54 -17.15 14.48
N THR A 117 -9.92 -16.47 15.56
CA THR A 117 -9.21 -15.30 16.12
C THR A 117 -7.93 -15.68 16.86
N THR A 118 -7.55 -16.95 16.86
CA THR A 118 -6.31 -17.45 17.48
C THR A 118 -5.67 -18.55 16.65
N LYS A 119 -4.34 -18.50 16.51
CA LYS A 119 -3.56 -19.50 15.77
C LYS A 119 -2.28 -19.90 16.50
N ASP A 120 -1.80 -21.13 16.29
CA ASP A 120 -0.44 -21.51 16.72
C ASP A 120 0.60 -20.62 16.00
N THR A 121 1.58 -20.10 16.75
CA THR A 121 2.62 -19.20 16.21
C THR A 121 3.39 -19.82 15.06
N GLU A 122 3.82 -21.07 15.19
CA GLU A 122 4.52 -21.80 14.14
C GLU A 122 3.66 -21.87 12.86
N LYS A 123 2.44 -22.40 12.97
CA LYS A 123 1.50 -22.50 11.84
C LYS A 123 1.13 -21.15 11.23
N TYR A 124 1.15 -20.07 12.02
CA TYR A 124 0.94 -18.72 11.51
C TYR A 124 2.13 -18.29 10.64
N THR A 125 3.36 -18.42 11.15
CA THR A 125 4.57 -18.05 10.43
C THR A 125 4.82 -18.88 9.16
N GLU A 126 4.48 -20.18 9.17
CA GLU A 126 4.64 -21.08 8.00
C GLU A 126 3.81 -20.65 6.77
N GLN A 127 2.72 -19.90 6.98
CA GLN A 127 1.91 -19.37 5.87
C GLN A 127 2.67 -18.34 5.04
N PHE A 128 3.67 -17.70 5.63
CA PHE A 128 4.46 -16.65 4.99
C PHE A 128 5.85 -17.13 4.55
N GLN A 129 6.10 -18.44 4.53
CA GLN A 129 7.38 -19.02 4.12
C GLN A 129 7.21 -19.81 2.83
N VAL A 130 8.09 -19.67 1.84
CA VAL A 130 8.09 -20.52 0.63
C VAL A 130 8.16 -21.99 1.04
N GLU A 131 9.15 -22.32 1.88
CA GLU A 131 9.30 -23.62 2.52
C GLU A 131 9.50 -23.45 4.03
N PRO A 132 8.67 -24.09 4.88
CA PRO A 132 8.90 -24.14 6.32
C PRO A 132 10.26 -24.75 6.64
N ASN A 133 11.19 -23.95 7.16
CA ASN A 133 12.56 -24.41 7.42
C ASN A 133 13.02 -24.15 8.86
N GLY A 134 12.13 -23.68 9.73
CA GLY A 134 12.46 -23.36 11.12
C GLY A 134 13.52 -22.27 11.25
N GLU A 135 13.57 -21.34 10.28
CA GLU A 135 14.50 -20.21 10.26
C GLU A 135 14.56 -19.52 11.63
N LYS A 136 15.77 -19.47 12.20
CA LYS A 136 15.97 -18.82 13.49
C LYS A 136 15.97 -17.30 13.29
N LEU A 137 15.21 -16.60 14.13
CA LEU A 137 15.24 -15.14 14.22
C LEU A 137 16.58 -14.73 14.87
N LEU A 138 17.55 -14.31 14.07
CA LEU A 138 18.93 -13.99 14.50
C LEU A 138 19.10 -12.51 14.93
N GLY A 139 18.07 -11.69 14.81
CA GLY A 139 18.08 -10.27 15.15
C GLY A 139 18.64 -9.33 14.07
N ALA A 140 18.75 -9.74 12.80
CA ALA A 140 19.19 -8.86 11.71
C ALA A 140 18.33 -7.58 11.57
N GLY A 141 17.02 -7.66 11.86
CA GLY A 141 16.10 -6.53 11.91
C GLY A 141 16.46 -5.50 12.99
N GLN A 142 17.18 -5.89 14.04
CA GLN A 142 17.58 -4.99 15.13
C GLN A 142 18.53 -3.89 14.65
N ALA A 143 19.36 -4.17 13.62
CA ALA A 143 20.21 -3.14 13.01
C ALA A 143 19.39 -2.01 12.35
N GLN A 144 18.15 -2.29 11.94
CA GLN A 144 17.19 -1.32 11.43
C GLN A 144 16.24 -0.80 12.53
N GLY A 145 16.51 -1.14 13.80
CA GLY A 145 15.65 -0.80 14.92
C GLY A 145 14.34 -1.58 14.95
N ARG A 146 14.21 -2.68 14.21
CA ARG A 146 13.01 -3.50 14.14
C ARG A 146 13.12 -4.71 15.08
N SER A 147 11.99 -5.34 15.38
CA SER A 147 11.96 -6.57 16.19
C SER A 147 12.58 -7.76 15.42
N PRO A 148 13.00 -8.84 16.10
CA PRO A 148 13.61 -10.00 15.45
C PRO A 148 12.75 -10.69 14.38
N ILE A 149 11.42 -10.56 14.42
CA ILE A 149 10.52 -11.16 13.40
C ILE A 149 10.80 -10.64 11.98
N TYR A 150 11.42 -9.45 11.85
CA TYR A 150 11.76 -8.88 10.55
C TYR A 150 12.89 -9.61 9.83
N ASP A 151 13.65 -10.45 10.53
CA ASP A 151 14.58 -11.37 9.89
C ASP A 151 13.84 -12.29 8.92
N LEU A 152 12.67 -12.78 9.35
CA LEU A 152 11.80 -13.60 8.53
C LEU A 152 11.11 -12.75 7.46
N VAL A 153 10.55 -11.57 7.80
CA VAL A 153 9.86 -10.69 6.83
C VAL A 153 10.77 -10.29 5.65
N PHE A 154 12.06 -10.10 5.92
CA PHE A 154 13.03 -9.70 4.91
C PHE A 154 13.86 -10.87 4.39
N SER A 155 13.58 -12.12 4.79
CA SER A 155 14.27 -13.29 4.28
C SER A 155 13.84 -13.60 2.84
N PRO A 156 14.69 -14.24 2.03
CA PRO A 156 14.30 -14.69 0.69
C PRO A 156 13.23 -15.79 0.73
N ASN A 157 13.01 -16.40 1.90
CA ASN A 157 11.96 -17.37 2.14
C ASN A 157 10.60 -16.72 2.42
N TYR A 158 10.51 -15.39 2.60
CA TYR A 158 9.23 -14.73 2.86
C TYR A 158 8.34 -14.67 1.62
N CYS A 159 7.04 -14.96 1.78
CA CYS A 159 6.05 -14.86 0.72
C CYS A 159 4.70 -14.35 1.24
N GLU A 160 3.92 -13.69 0.38
CA GLU A 160 2.58 -13.20 0.73
C GLU A 160 1.52 -13.65 -0.29
N PRO A 161 0.27 -13.92 0.15
CA PRO A 161 -0.80 -14.31 -0.78
C PRO A 161 -1.14 -13.17 -1.75
N VAL A 162 -1.27 -13.49 -3.04
CA VAL A 162 -1.65 -12.51 -4.06
C VAL A 162 -3.06 -11.96 -3.78
N ASP A 163 -3.97 -12.83 -3.34
CA ASP A 163 -5.36 -12.50 -3.01
C ASP A 163 -5.48 -11.56 -1.80
N TRP A 164 -4.38 -11.21 -1.12
CA TRP A 164 -4.38 -10.20 -0.06
C TRP A 164 -3.87 -8.85 -0.57
N ILE A 165 -2.95 -8.87 -1.52
CA ILE A 165 -2.36 -7.66 -2.14
C ILE A 165 -3.38 -7.00 -3.07
N ILE A 166 -4.10 -7.79 -3.87
CA ILE A 166 -5.10 -7.30 -4.83
C ILE A 166 -6.19 -6.47 -4.14
N PRO A 167 -6.97 -7.01 -3.16
CA PRO A 167 -8.04 -6.25 -2.53
C PRO A 167 -7.51 -5.05 -1.75
N PHE A 168 -6.31 -5.13 -1.17
CA PHE A 168 -5.68 -3.99 -0.50
C PHE A 168 -5.44 -2.81 -1.45
N LEU A 169 -4.81 -3.05 -2.61
CA LEU A 169 -4.57 -2.00 -3.61
C LEU A 169 -5.89 -1.44 -4.16
N GLN A 170 -6.87 -2.31 -4.40
CA GLN A 170 -8.18 -1.92 -4.88
C GLN A 170 -8.94 -1.06 -3.86
N GLU A 171 -8.91 -1.43 -2.57
CA GLU A 171 -9.50 -0.63 -1.48
C GLU A 171 -8.90 0.77 -1.45
N MET A 172 -7.56 0.87 -1.47
CA MET A 172 -6.89 2.18 -1.45
C MET A 172 -7.37 3.07 -2.60
N PHE A 173 -7.47 2.52 -3.81
CA PHE A 173 -8.04 3.23 -4.96
C PHE A 173 -9.50 3.65 -4.73
N GLU A 174 -10.33 2.74 -4.24
CA GLU A 174 -11.75 2.98 -4.02
C GLU A 174 -12.03 4.07 -2.99
N HIS A 175 -11.19 4.26 -1.96
CA HIS A 175 -11.33 5.39 -1.04
C HIS A 175 -11.11 6.75 -1.72
N PHE A 176 -10.10 6.86 -2.59
CA PHE A 176 -9.86 8.08 -3.36
C PHE A 176 -10.98 8.35 -4.36
N ARG A 177 -11.41 7.32 -5.09
CA ARG A 177 -12.55 7.41 -6.00
C ARG A 177 -13.83 7.84 -5.27
N THR A 178 -14.06 7.32 -4.05
CA THR A 178 -15.22 7.70 -3.23
C THR A 178 -15.20 9.19 -2.87
N LYS A 179 -14.01 9.77 -2.58
CA LYS A 179 -13.87 11.22 -2.38
C LYS A 179 -14.21 12.00 -3.65
N GLU A 180 -13.75 11.57 -4.81
CA GLU A 180 -14.10 12.20 -6.10
C GLU A 180 -15.61 12.16 -6.36
N MET A 181 -16.27 11.03 -6.06
CA MET A 181 -17.74 10.88 -6.20
C MET A 181 -18.53 11.79 -5.24
N LEU A 182 -18.02 12.07 -4.04
CA LEU A 182 -18.66 13.01 -3.11
C LEU A 182 -18.67 14.45 -3.64
N GLU A 183 -17.64 14.83 -4.38
CA GLU A 183 -17.47 16.14 -5.00
C GLU A 183 -18.28 16.28 -6.30
N ASP A 184 -18.64 15.17 -6.95
CA ASP A 184 -19.41 15.17 -8.20
C ASP A 184 -20.88 15.63 -7.95
N PRO A 185 -21.37 16.64 -8.70
CA PRO A 185 -22.74 17.13 -8.58
C PRO A 185 -23.82 16.16 -9.06
N ASN A 186 -23.46 15.11 -9.81
CA ASN A 186 -24.41 14.13 -10.33
C ASN A 186 -24.90 13.12 -9.28
N TYR A 187 -24.27 13.08 -8.10
CA TYR A 187 -24.69 12.18 -7.01
C TYR A 187 -25.74 12.83 -6.11
N GLU A 188 -26.80 12.08 -5.82
CA GLU A 188 -27.89 12.50 -4.96
C GLU A 188 -27.47 12.57 -3.48
N PRO A 189 -28.15 13.38 -2.63
CA PRO A 189 -27.79 13.52 -1.22
C PRO A 189 -27.70 12.21 -0.43
N TRP A 190 -28.58 11.24 -0.73
CA TRP A 190 -28.60 9.94 -0.05
C TRP A 190 -27.45 9.04 -0.50
N GLU A 191 -27.02 9.12 -1.76
CA GLU A 191 -25.83 8.42 -2.26
C GLU A 191 -24.58 8.98 -1.58
N LYS A 192 -24.49 10.32 -1.47
CA LYS A 192 -23.41 10.99 -0.74
C LYS A 192 -23.37 10.59 0.74
N MET A 193 -24.52 10.32 1.37
CA MET A 193 -24.55 9.78 2.73
C MET A 193 -23.90 8.39 2.82
N ILE A 194 -24.18 7.50 1.86
CA ILE A 194 -23.57 6.15 1.81
C ILE A 194 -22.06 6.26 1.55
N LEU A 195 -21.64 7.12 0.61
CA LEU A 195 -20.24 7.36 0.29
C LEU A 195 -19.46 7.91 1.50
N ARG A 196 -20.06 8.80 2.30
CA ARG A 196 -19.45 9.27 3.57
C ARG A 196 -19.22 8.13 4.55
N LYS A 197 -20.22 7.27 4.76
CA LYS A 197 -20.07 6.09 5.63
C LYS A 197 -18.95 5.15 5.17
N ARG A 198 -18.76 5.01 3.84
CA ARG A 198 -17.65 4.21 3.27
C ARG A 198 -16.27 4.84 3.53
N ILE A 199 -16.17 6.16 3.56
CA ILE A 199 -14.92 6.83 3.96
C ILE A 199 -14.70 6.67 5.47
N GLU A 200 -15.75 6.87 6.26
CA GLU A 200 -15.71 6.77 7.73
C GLU A 200 -15.44 5.34 8.22
N SER A 201 -15.75 4.31 7.42
CA SER A 201 -15.41 2.92 7.73
C SER A 201 -13.93 2.60 7.55
N PHE A 202 -13.14 3.48 6.94
CA PHE A 202 -11.70 3.28 6.82
C PHE A 202 -11.04 3.41 8.19
N TYR A 203 -10.66 2.27 8.76
CA TYR A 203 -10.06 2.18 10.09
C TYR A 203 -8.83 1.30 10.06
N HIS A 204 -7.75 1.80 10.66
CA HIS A 204 -6.55 1.03 10.95
C HIS A 204 -6.14 1.25 12.40
N PRO A 205 -5.71 0.21 13.16
CA PRO A 205 -5.07 0.41 14.46
C PRO A 205 -3.91 1.40 14.30
N GLY A 206 -3.89 2.47 15.08
CA GLY A 206 -2.97 3.60 14.85
C GLY A 206 -1.48 3.22 14.79
N VAL A 207 -0.67 4.13 14.24
CA VAL A 207 0.78 3.92 14.06
C VAL A 207 1.47 3.65 15.41
N PRO A 208 2.11 2.48 15.59
CA PRO A 208 2.84 2.15 16.80
C PRO A 208 3.97 3.15 17.08
N TYR A 209 4.32 3.31 18.34
CA TYR A 209 5.46 4.11 18.76
C TYR A 209 6.26 3.40 19.83
N VAL A 210 7.54 3.75 19.91
CA VAL A 210 8.45 3.31 20.96
C VAL A 210 9.16 4.51 21.55
N LEU A 211 9.54 4.44 22.82
CA LEU A 211 10.47 5.40 23.42
C LEU A 211 11.89 4.91 23.14
N ARG A 212 12.68 5.74 22.44
CA ARG A 212 14.11 5.51 22.22
C ARG A 212 14.93 6.51 22.99
N TYR A 213 16.09 6.08 23.43
CA TYR A 213 17.04 6.94 24.13
C TYR A 213 18.26 7.16 23.24
N ASP A 214 18.39 8.35 22.63
CA ASP A 214 19.59 8.75 21.87
C ASP A 214 19.62 10.27 21.56
N PRO A 215 20.45 11.11 22.23
CA PRO A 215 21.06 10.96 23.56
C PRO A 215 20.06 11.23 24.72
N VAL A 216 18.81 11.58 24.40
CA VAL A 216 17.71 11.82 25.35
C VAL A 216 16.49 10.97 24.96
N PRO A 217 15.54 10.68 25.88
CA PRO A 217 14.35 9.91 25.51
C PRO A 217 13.47 10.70 24.54
N GLY A 218 13.13 10.09 23.42
CA GLY A 218 12.25 10.63 22.40
C GLY A 218 11.25 9.60 21.89
N ALA A 219 10.03 10.05 21.58
CA ALA A 219 9.05 9.22 20.92
C ALA A 219 9.49 8.97 19.47
N CYS A 220 9.51 7.69 19.08
CA CYS A 220 9.84 7.25 17.74
C CYS A 220 8.68 6.44 17.18
N TRP A 221 8.14 6.88 16.06
CA TRP A 221 7.07 6.18 15.36
C TRP A 221 7.62 4.94 14.65
N VAL A 222 6.84 3.87 14.56
CA VAL A 222 7.29 2.60 13.98
C VAL A 222 6.35 2.19 12.87
N PHE A 223 6.82 2.24 11.64
CA PHE A 223 6.14 1.66 10.49
C PHE A 223 6.48 0.18 10.37
N ASP A 224 5.65 -0.66 10.95
CA ASP A 224 5.83 -2.10 11.03
C ASP A 224 5.66 -2.84 9.69
N SER A 225 5.04 -2.21 8.70
CA SER A 225 4.71 -2.81 7.43
C SER A 225 4.70 -1.75 6.33
N LEU A 226 5.02 -2.14 5.10
CA LEU A 226 4.80 -1.28 3.93
C LEU A 226 3.30 -1.00 3.77
N LYS A 227 2.45 -1.96 4.11
CA LYS A 227 1.01 -1.78 4.21
C LYS A 227 0.65 -0.55 5.05
N MET A 228 1.13 -0.47 6.29
CA MET A 228 0.82 0.65 7.17
C MET A 228 1.38 1.98 6.65
N VAL A 229 2.54 1.96 5.96
CA VAL A 229 3.05 3.18 5.29
C VAL A 229 2.07 3.64 4.21
N VAL A 230 1.59 2.73 3.36
CA VAL A 230 0.61 3.03 2.30
C VAL A 230 -0.69 3.56 2.91
N GLU A 231 -1.27 2.87 3.89
CA GLU A 231 -2.52 3.29 4.54
C GLU A 231 -2.39 4.67 5.18
N THR A 232 -1.32 4.89 5.95
CA THR A 232 -1.08 6.17 6.62
C THR A 232 -0.90 7.29 5.59
N ALA A 233 -0.14 7.05 4.52
CA ALA A 233 0.06 8.01 3.43
C ALA A 233 -1.27 8.34 2.73
N CYS A 234 -2.08 7.31 2.44
CA CYS A 234 -3.41 7.47 1.84
C CYS A 234 -4.36 8.25 2.75
N VAL A 235 -4.43 7.94 4.04
CA VAL A 235 -5.28 8.67 5.01
C VAL A 235 -4.87 10.12 5.12
N VAL A 236 -3.58 10.38 5.29
CA VAL A 236 -3.07 11.75 5.41
C VAL A 236 -3.34 12.54 4.14
N ALA A 237 -3.28 11.92 2.95
CA ALA A 237 -3.64 12.57 1.69
C ALA A 237 -5.16 12.82 1.57
N LEU A 238 -5.98 11.82 1.90
CA LEU A 238 -7.44 11.91 1.82
C LEU A 238 -8.02 12.93 2.79
N GLY A 239 -7.44 13.03 3.99
CA GLY A 239 -7.90 13.90 5.07
C GLY A 239 -7.55 15.39 4.88
N GLN A 240 -6.83 15.76 3.82
CA GLN A 240 -6.52 17.17 3.55
C GLN A 240 -7.69 17.86 2.88
N GLU A 241 -7.88 19.13 3.26
CA GLU A 241 -8.83 20.05 2.63
C GLU A 241 -8.57 20.15 1.11
N GLU A 242 -7.31 20.40 0.74
CA GLU A 242 -6.87 20.34 -0.66
C GLU A 242 -6.32 18.94 -0.96
N ASN A 243 -6.99 18.19 -1.84
CA ASN A 243 -6.56 16.84 -2.20
C ASN A 243 -5.15 16.88 -2.86
N PRO A 244 -4.10 16.29 -2.28
CA PRO A 244 -2.79 16.33 -2.89
C PRO A 244 -2.67 15.42 -4.12
N VAL A 245 -3.68 14.59 -4.39
CA VAL A 245 -3.70 13.69 -5.53
C VAL A 245 -4.80 14.09 -6.51
N ALA A 246 -4.55 13.97 -7.80
CA ALA A 246 -5.58 14.14 -8.83
C ALA A 246 -5.42 13.14 -9.98
N SER A 247 -6.52 12.87 -10.67
CA SER A 247 -6.50 12.19 -11.96
C SER A 247 -6.13 13.15 -13.08
N CYS A 248 -5.18 12.77 -13.94
CA CYS A 248 -4.76 13.58 -15.08
C CYS A 248 -5.88 13.68 -16.14
N LYS A 249 -6.24 14.91 -16.53
CA LYS A 249 -7.26 15.16 -17.57
C LYS A 249 -6.95 14.60 -18.96
N HIS A 250 -5.70 14.21 -19.22
CA HIS A 250 -5.30 13.64 -20.51
C HIS A 250 -5.28 12.11 -20.50
N CYS A 251 -4.54 11.50 -19.57
CA CYS A 251 -4.29 10.07 -19.56
C CYS A 251 -5.05 9.32 -18.46
N GLY A 252 -5.74 10.01 -17.56
CA GLY A 252 -6.52 9.41 -16.47
C GLY A 252 -5.68 8.74 -15.38
N LYS A 253 -4.35 8.93 -15.38
CA LYS A 253 -3.46 8.45 -14.31
C LYS A 253 -3.52 9.35 -13.09
N TYR A 254 -3.54 8.76 -11.91
CA TYR A 254 -3.37 9.48 -10.65
C TYR A 254 -1.94 9.96 -10.50
N PHE A 255 -1.76 11.17 -9.99
CA PHE A 255 -0.47 11.78 -9.70
C PHE A 255 -0.57 12.68 -8.47
N TYR A 256 0.53 12.80 -7.74
CA TYR A 256 0.66 13.76 -6.66
C TYR A 256 0.92 15.15 -7.24
N ARG A 257 0.18 16.16 -6.76
CA ARG A 257 0.24 17.54 -7.23
C ARG A 257 1.20 18.35 -6.36
N GLU A 258 2.11 19.09 -6.99
CA GLU A 258 2.88 20.12 -6.29
C GLU A 258 2.05 21.41 -6.10
N ASP A 259 1.23 21.74 -7.10
CA ASP A 259 0.25 22.83 -7.08
C ASP A 259 -1.15 22.24 -7.22
N VAL A 260 -2.06 22.60 -6.33
CA VAL A 260 -3.48 22.19 -6.30
C VAL A 260 -4.22 22.50 -7.61
N ARG A 261 -3.76 23.49 -8.38
CA ARG A 261 -4.32 23.82 -9.70
C ARG A 261 -3.84 22.88 -10.81
N SER A 262 -2.89 22.00 -10.53
CA SER A 262 -2.34 21.06 -11.51
C SER A 262 -3.40 20.05 -11.94
N ALA A 263 -3.68 20.02 -13.25
CA ALA A 263 -4.65 19.11 -13.86
C ALA A 263 -4.00 18.02 -14.74
N TYR A 264 -2.67 18.03 -14.87
CA TYR A 264 -1.92 17.12 -15.73
C TYR A 264 -0.69 16.60 -15.00
N CYS A 265 -0.40 15.31 -15.16
CA CYS A 265 0.77 14.67 -14.53
C CYS A 265 2.11 15.06 -15.17
N SER A 266 2.09 15.73 -16.32
CA SER A 266 3.29 16.21 -17.00
C SER A 266 2.99 17.31 -18.01
N HIS A 267 4.02 18.10 -18.35
CA HIS A 267 3.96 19.06 -19.47
C HIS A 267 3.58 18.40 -20.79
N ARG A 268 4.05 17.17 -21.03
CA ARG A 268 3.69 16.39 -22.21
C ARG A 268 2.18 16.13 -22.28
N CYS A 269 1.58 15.65 -21.18
CA CYS A 269 0.14 15.41 -21.12
C CYS A 269 -0.68 16.69 -21.32
N ARG A 270 -0.25 17.80 -20.73
CA ARG A 270 -0.88 19.12 -20.94
C ARG A 270 -0.88 19.51 -22.42
N ASN A 271 0.28 19.44 -23.08
CA ASN A 271 0.43 19.83 -24.47
C ASN A 271 -0.40 18.93 -25.40
N GLN A 272 -0.35 17.61 -25.20
CA GLN A 272 -1.12 16.65 -25.99
C GLN A 272 -2.64 16.88 -25.84
N TYR A 273 -3.11 17.14 -24.62
CA TYR A 273 -4.52 17.46 -24.38
C TYR A 273 -4.98 18.70 -25.16
N HIS A 274 -4.24 19.82 -25.08
CA HIS A 274 -4.60 21.05 -25.78
C HIS A 274 -4.56 20.89 -27.30
N VAL A 275 -3.59 20.14 -27.83
CA VAL A 275 -3.55 19.81 -29.27
C VAL A 275 -4.78 19.01 -29.69
N TYR A 276 -5.19 18.01 -28.91
CA TYR A 276 -6.37 17.20 -29.23
C TYR A 276 -7.67 18.02 -29.14
N GLN A 277 -7.79 18.90 -28.16
CA GLN A 277 -8.93 19.82 -28.05
C GLN A 277 -9.00 20.80 -29.23
N SER A 278 -7.86 21.38 -29.63
CA SER A 278 -7.80 22.26 -30.80
C SER A 278 -8.22 21.53 -32.09
N ARG A 279 -7.72 20.30 -32.31
CA ARG A 279 -8.12 19.47 -33.46
C ARG A 279 -9.59 19.05 -33.41
N LYS A 280 -10.18 18.87 -32.22
CA LYS A 280 -11.60 18.56 -32.06
C LYS A 280 -12.46 19.77 -32.43
N ARG A 281 -12.09 20.98 -31.99
CA ARG A 281 -12.79 22.23 -32.34
C ARG A 281 -12.77 22.50 -33.85
N LYS A 282 -11.60 22.40 -34.48
CA LYS A 282 -11.47 22.54 -35.94
C LYS A 282 -12.38 21.58 -36.71
N ARG A 283 -12.45 20.32 -36.28
CA ARG A 283 -13.34 19.33 -36.90
C ARG A 283 -14.83 19.61 -36.69
N LEU A 284 -15.21 20.30 -35.61
CA LEU A 284 -16.60 20.71 -35.42
C LEU A 284 -16.93 21.91 -36.30
N GLU A 285 -16.01 22.88 -36.38
CA GLU A 285 -16.12 24.06 -37.25
C GLU A 285 -16.13 23.71 -38.75
N GLU A 286 -15.53 22.59 -39.17
CA GLU A 286 -15.55 22.10 -40.55
C GLU A 286 -16.80 21.28 -40.91
N ASN A 287 -17.59 20.86 -39.91
CA ASN A 287 -18.80 20.04 -40.09
C ASN A 287 -20.12 20.82 -39.85
N ASP A 288 -20.03 22.10 -39.48
CA ASP A 288 -21.13 23.08 -39.44
C ASP A 288 -21.13 23.96 -40.70
#